data_AF-A0A1V9ZLA8-F1
#
_entry.id   AF-A0A1V9ZLA8-F1
#
_cell.length_a   1.000
_cell.length_b   1.000
_cell.length_c   1.000
_cell.angle_alpha   90.00
_cell.angle_beta   90.00
_cell.angle_gamma   90.00
#
_symmetry.space_group_name_H-M   'P 1'
#
loop_
_entity.id
_entity.type
_entity.pdbx_description
1 polymer ?
#
loop_
_entity_poly.entity_id
_entity_poly.type
_entity_poly.pdbx_seq_one_letter_code
_entity_poly.pdbx_strand_id
1 'polypeptide(L)'
;MDTLLPADAVLVVCAFLAPADLLRVEQTCTRFRAIAPHDAHWRGAYIGTYPCSRLAPGLTAGPSWRQVYLTKRALLRGWQRGSAVCLLSHAAHSDGVNAIAARKCHGPHGNLFATCAFDRLVKVWRKPSERGYPWSPLTVLAGHQHAVWSLAWSPHPNELFSASFDSTVRAWDVETGQNLRILEANADRLLSMTIEPRTIWTGSLKGELLQWAKEAPDAIAQRVSCQTPCISALAKAGPFVYVGGVRNVEIWDERRLLEPVAVLAGHDQAIMDVAVLDEAHVITASKDATLKIWDASGCEAAPRFNLVAHSTAVRSIAVCDKSVATSSNDSSVALWHYEPSAGLTKRETLQAHTKQVPSVDLDECSLYTASCDSTITIHNYAL
;
A
#
# COMPACT_ATOMS: atom_id res chain seq x y z
N MET A 1 -43.64 27.26 -17.65
CA MET A 1 -43.62 26.27 -16.56
C MET A 1 -42.18 25.83 -16.40
N ASP A 2 -41.41 26.54 -15.58
CA ASP A 2 -40.06 26.13 -15.23
C ASP A 2 -40.17 25.09 -14.13
N THR A 3 -40.11 23.82 -14.50
CA THR A 3 -40.00 22.72 -13.53
C THR A 3 -38.62 22.79 -12.89
N LEU A 4 -38.50 23.56 -11.82
CA LEU A 4 -37.33 23.57 -10.95
C LEU A 4 -37.25 22.22 -10.25
N LEU A 5 -36.23 21.43 -10.58
CA LEU A 5 -35.91 20.22 -9.85
C LEU A 5 -35.59 20.58 -8.38
N PRO A 6 -36.09 19.83 -7.39
CA PRO A 6 -35.69 19.98 -6.00
C PRO A 6 -34.16 19.85 -5.85
N ALA A 7 -33.56 20.55 -4.88
CA ALA A 7 -32.12 20.52 -4.64
C ALA A 7 -31.57 19.09 -4.49
N ASP A 8 -32.32 18.20 -3.84
CA ASP A 8 -31.96 16.79 -3.66
C ASP A 8 -31.92 16.02 -4.99
N ALA A 9 -32.86 16.30 -5.90
CA ALA A 9 -32.88 15.67 -7.23
C ALA A 9 -31.69 16.13 -8.08
N VAL A 10 -31.28 17.40 -7.95
CA VAL A 10 -30.08 17.93 -8.62
C VAL A 10 -28.82 17.26 -8.08
N LEU A 11 -28.72 17.03 -6.77
CA LEU A 11 -27.59 16.33 -6.16
C LEU A 11 -27.49 14.87 -6.63
N VAL A 12 -28.61 14.17 -6.78
CA VAL A 12 -28.66 12.81 -7.33
C VAL A 12 -28.18 12.79 -8.78
N VAL A 13 -28.67 13.69 -9.63
CA VAL A 13 -28.21 13.78 -11.04
C VAL A 13 -26.70 14.05 -11.11
N CYS A 14 -26.19 14.90 -10.22
CA CYS A 14 -24.76 15.22 -10.20
C CYS A 14 -23.88 14.07 -9.71
N ALA A 15 -24.41 13.16 -8.89
CA ALA A 15 -23.70 11.95 -8.49
C ALA A 15 -23.40 11.01 -9.68
N PHE A 16 -24.16 11.12 -10.78
CA PHE A 16 -23.95 10.34 -12.00
C PHE A 16 -23.08 11.05 -13.06
N LEU A 17 -22.73 12.32 -12.85
CA LEU A 17 -21.87 13.05 -13.79
C LEU A 17 -20.41 12.67 -13.59
N ALA A 18 -19.68 12.57 -14.69
CA ALA A 18 -18.23 12.48 -14.62
C ALA A 18 -17.68 13.77 -13.97
N PRO A 19 -16.64 13.68 -13.11
CA PRO A 19 -16.08 14.85 -12.43
C PRO A 19 -15.65 15.99 -13.36
N ALA A 20 -15.27 15.69 -14.60
CA ALA A 20 -14.92 16.70 -15.61
C ALA A 20 -16.15 17.50 -16.09
N ASP A 21 -17.30 16.84 -16.20
CA ASP A 21 -18.56 17.49 -16.57
C ASP A 21 -19.13 18.26 -15.39
N LEU A 22 -18.91 17.78 -14.16
CA LEU A 22 -19.26 18.52 -12.94
C LEU A 22 -18.51 19.86 -12.86
N LEU A 23 -17.21 19.90 -13.20
CA LEU A 23 -16.45 21.15 -13.34
C LEU A 23 -17.02 22.08 -14.42
N ARG A 24 -17.48 21.54 -15.55
CA ARG A 24 -18.08 22.32 -16.63
C ARG A 24 -19.43 22.91 -16.21
N VAL A 25 -20.25 22.13 -15.51
CA VAL A 25 -21.55 22.58 -14.98
C VAL A 25 -21.38 23.70 -13.95
N GLU A 26 -20.38 23.59 -13.06
CA GLU A 26 -20.02 24.69 -12.13
C GLU A 26 -19.61 25.98 -12.85
N GLN A 27 -18.89 25.88 -13.97
CA GLN A 27 -18.42 27.03 -14.73
C GLN A 27 -19.53 27.72 -15.55
N THR A 28 -20.55 26.96 -15.94
CA THR A 28 -21.61 27.43 -16.85
C THR A 28 -22.88 27.88 -16.13
N CYS A 29 -23.17 27.35 -14.93
CA CYS A 29 -24.41 27.62 -14.21
C CYS A 29 -24.17 28.23 -12.82
N THR A 30 -24.45 29.53 -12.68
CA THR A 30 -24.33 30.26 -11.40
C THR A 30 -25.33 29.78 -10.35
N ARG A 31 -26.53 29.34 -10.76
CA ARG A 31 -27.54 28.73 -9.87
C ARG A 31 -27.08 27.38 -9.32
N PHE A 32 -26.35 26.60 -10.11
CA PHE A 32 -25.76 25.34 -9.66
C PHE A 32 -24.73 25.57 -8.54
N ARG A 33 -23.88 26.59 -8.70
CA ARG A 33 -22.91 27.00 -7.67
C ARG A 33 -23.58 27.40 -6.34
N ALA A 34 -24.83 27.88 -6.38
CA ALA A 34 -25.61 28.23 -5.19
C ALA A 34 -26.32 27.01 -4.54
N ILE A 35 -26.62 25.96 -5.32
CA ILE A 35 -27.26 24.71 -4.84
C ILE A 35 -26.23 23.69 -4.35
N ALA A 36 -24.98 23.82 -4.80
CA ALA A 36 -23.88 22.90 -4.52
C ALA A 36 -22.81 23.43 -3.51
N PRO A 37 -23.15 24.12 -2.39
CA PRO A 37 -22.17 24.42 -1.35
C PRO A 37 -21.79 23.17 -0.53
N HIS A 38 -22.59 22.10 -0.65
CA HIS A 38 -22.36 20.81 0.00
C HIS A 38 -21.42 19.96 -0.83
N ASP A 39 -20.17 19.91 -0.42
CA ASP A 39 -19.03 19.09 -0.87
C ASP A 39 -19.31 17.55 -1.01
N ALA A 40 -20.53 17.12 -0.71
CA ALA A 40 -20.98 15.72 -0.71
C ALA A 40 -21.00 15.08 -2.11
N HIS A 41 -21.39 15.83 -3.15
CA HIS A 41 -21.39 15.31 -4.52
C HIS A 41 -19.95 15.11 -5.04
N TRP A 42 -19.02 16.01 -4.68
CA TRP A 42 -17.59 15.85 -4.94
C TRP A 42 -17.01 14.63 -4.22
N ARG A 43 -17.45 14.36 -2.99
CA ARG A 43 -17.08 13.14 -2.26
C ARG A 43 -17.50 11.87 -3.02
N GLY A 44 -18.74 11.78 -3.47
CA GLY A 44 -19.24 10.62 -4.23
C GLY A 44 -18.51 10.44 -5.56
N ALA A 45 -18.36 11.53 -6.33
CA ALA A 45 -17.65 11.53 -7.59
C ALA A 45 -16.16 11.12 -7.43
N TYR A 46 -15.52 11.59 -6.35
CA TYR A 46 -14.15 11.22 -6.00
C TYR A 46 -14.03 9.73 -5.69
N ILE A 47 -14.87 9.19 -4.81
CA ILE A 47 -14.84 7.76 -4.43
C ILE A 47 -15.07 6.86 -5.64
N GLY A 48 -16.04 7.21 -6.50
CA GLY A 48 -16.33 6.46 -7.72
C GLY A 48 -15.18 6.48 -8.73
N THR A 49 -14.39 7.55 -8.77
CA THR A 49 -13.24 7.67 -9.67
C THR A 49 -11.98 7.00 -9.09
N TYR A 50 -11.87 6.94 -7.76
CA TYR A 50 -10.66 6.55 -7.05
C TYR A 50 -10.94 5.56 -5.91
N PRO A 51 -11.19 4.28 -6.22
CA PRO A 51 -11.62 3.29 -5.25
C PRO A 51 -10.55 2.90 -4.22
N CYS A 52 -9.25 3.06 -4.53
CA CYS A 52 -8.14 2.77 -3.61
C CYS A 52 -8.02 3.79 -2.46
N SER A 53 -8.69 4.94 -2.56
CA SER A 53 -8.77 5.94 -1.50
C SER A 53 -9.69 5.48 -0.36
N ARG A 54 -9.24 4.55 0.48
CA ARG A 54 -10.02 4.12 1.66
C ARG A 54 -10.23 5.32 2.60
N LEU A 55 -11.49 5.62 2.90
CA LEU A 55 -11.87 6.71 3.80
C LEU A 55 -11.69 6.30 5.25
N ALA A 56 -11.14 7.20 6.07
CA ALA A 56 -11.45 7.22 7.49
C ALA A 56 -12.81 7.94 7.66
N PRO A 57 -13.83 7.31 8.26
CA PRO A 57 -15.07 7.99 8.57
C PRO A 57 -14.85 8.95 9.75
N GLY A 58 -15.06 10.23 9.50
CA GLY A 58 -15.07 11.27 10.53
C GLY A 58 -13.80 12.10 10.53
N LEU A 59 -13.86 13.27 9.91
CA LEU A 59 -13.04 14.45 10.20
C LEU A 59 -13.63 15.60 9.36
N THR A 60 -14.32 16.51 10.04
CA THR A 60 -15.11 17.61 9.45
C THR A 60 -14.30 18.89 9.24
N ALA A 61 -12.98 18.86 9.49
CA ALA A 61 -12.09 20.01 9.37
C ALA A 61 -10.95 19.72 8.37
N GLY A 62 -11.27 19.63 7.08
CA GLY A 62 -10.31 19.44 5.99
C GLY A 62 -10.61 20.34 4.78
N PRO A 63 -9.71 20.42 3.79
CA PRO A 63 -9.99 21.09 2.53
C PRO A 63 -11.23 20.47 1.86
N SER A 64 -11.95 21.25 1.05
CA SER A 64 -13.12 20.74 0.34
C SER A 64 -12.76 19.55 -0.57
N TRP A 65 -13.61 18.52 -0.66
CA TRP A 65 -13.56 17.40 -1.60
C TRP A 65 -13.36 17.86 -3.03
N ARG A 66 -13.89 19.04 -3.39
CA ARG A 66 -13.56 19.70 -4.65
C ARG A 66 -12.07 20.01 -4.79
N GLN A 67 -11.46 20.65 -3.78
CA GLN A 67 -10.03 20.97 -3.78
C GLN A 67 -9.18 19.69 -3.75
N VAL A 68 -9.60 18.68 -2.99
CA VAL A 68 -8.98 17.35 -2.96
C VAL A 68 -8.99 16.72 -4.35
N TYR A 69 -10.14 16.70 -5.02
CA TYR A 69 -10.29 16.18 -6.37
C TYR A 69 -9.38 16.93 -7.37
N LEU A 70 -9.37 18.27 -7.33
CA LEU A 70 -8.54 19.08 -8.22
C LEU A 70 -7.04 18.86 -7.99
N THR A 71 -6.61 18.83 -6.73
CA THR A 71 -5.22 18.57 -6.34
C THR A 71 -4.79 17.19 -6.82
N LYS A 72 -5.62 16.17 -6.58
CA LYS A 72 -5.36 14.81 -7.06
C LYS A 72 -5.31 14.75 -8.58
N ARG A 73 -6.26 15.37 -9.28
CA ARG A 73 -6.28 15.39 -10.74
C ARG A 73 -5.01 16.03 -11.31
N ALA A 74 -4.50 17.09 -10.68
CA ALA A 74 -3.24 17.72 -11.07
C ALA A 74 -2.04 16.79 -10.80
N LEU A 75 -1.98 16.16 -9.62
CA LEU A 75 -0.93 15.22 -9.27
C LEU A 75 -0.94 13.97 -10.15
N LEU A 76 -2.10 13.40 -10.49
CA LEU A 76 -2.21 12.28 -11.43
C LEU A 76 -1.76 12.67 -12.84
N ARG A 77 -1.99 13.92 -13.27
CA ARG A 77 -1.42 14.41 -14.53
C ARG A 77 0.09 14.53 -14.44
N GLY A 78 0.63 15.02 -13.31
CA GLY A 78 2.05 15.02 -13.02
C GLY A 78 2.61 13.61 -13.05
N TRP A 79 1.96 12.67 -12.38
CA TRP A 79 2.30 11.26 -12.46
C TRP A 79 2.28 10.81 -13.91
N GLN A 80 1.26 11.07 -14.73
CA GLN A 80 1.18 10.60 -16.12
C GLN A 80 2.19 11.23 -17.10
N ARG A 81 2.56 12.51 -16.91
CA ARG A 81 3.30 13.30 -17.93
C ARG A 81 4.59 13.96 -17.43
N GLY A 82 4.77 14.03 -16.13
CA GLY A 82 5.91 14.63 -15.46
C GLY A 82 6.98 13.62 -15.07
N SER A 83 8.02 14.12 -14.42
CA SER A 83 9.14 13.35 -13.88
C SER A 83 9.09 13.31 -12.36
N ALA A 84 9.74 12.31 -11.77
CA ALA A 84 9.87 12.25 -10.31
C ALA A 84 10.74 13.42 -9.80
N VAL A 85 10.26 14.11 -8.77
CA VAL A 85 10.99 15.14 -8.05
C VAL A 85 11.16 14.69 -6.61
N CYS A 86 12.42 14.58 -6.16
CA CYS A 86 12.73 14.26 -4.77
C CYS A 86 12.39 15.47 -3.89
N LEU A 87 11.42 15.28 -2.98
CA LEU A 87 11.05 16.29 -1.99
C LEU A 87 11.90 16.19 -0.73
N LEU A 88 12.30 14.97 -0.38
CA LEU A 88 13.00 14.69 0.87
C LEU A 88 13.94 13.50 0.65
N SER A 89 15.16 13.65 1.16
CA SER A 89 16.08 12.55 1.42
C SER A 89 16.67 12.77 2.82
N HIS A 90 16.44 11.81 3.73
CA HIS A 90 16.89 11.97 5.11
C HIS A 90 17.16 10.63 5.80
N ALA A 91 18.09 10.63 6.76
CA ALA A 91 18.34 9.49 7.64
C ALA A 91 17.15 9.29 8.60
N ALA A 92 16.51 8.13 8.55
CA ALA A 92 15.33 7.85 9.36
C ALA A 92 15.68 7.05 10.62
N HIS A 93 16.65 6.15 10.54
CA HIS A 93 17.01 5.19 11.59
C HIS A 93 18.52 5.15 11.82
N SER A 94 18.97 4.50 12.91
CA SER A 94 20.41 4.31 13.18
C SER A 94 21.00 3.12 12.42
N ASP A 95 20.13 2.31 11.80
CA ASP A 95 20.49 1.14 11.00
C ASP A 95 19.57 1.07 9.76
N GLY A 96 19.79 0.09 8.88
CA GLY A 96 19.04 -0.08 7.64
C GLY A 96 17.53 -0.17 7.85
N VAL A 97 16.78 0.56 7.02
CA VAL A 97 15.31 0.56 7.06
C VAL A 97 14.79 -0.64 6.26
N ASN A 98 14.00 -1.50 6.90
CA ASN A 98 13.49 -2.75 6.31
C ASN A 98 12.20 -2.56 5.54
N ALA A 99 11.24 -1.84 6.13
CA ALA A 99 9.95 -1.59 5.50
C ALA A 99 9.51 -0.13 5.66
N ILE A 100 8.78 0.35 4.66
CA ILE A 100 8.06 1.61 4.67
C ILE A 100 6.60 1.35 4.30
N ALA A 101 5.67 1.98 5.02
CA ALA A 101 4.25 1.85 4.76
C ALA A 101 3.60 3.24 4.81
N ALA A 102 3.05 3.68 3.69
CA ALA A 102 2.28 4.91 3.56
C ALA A 102 0.82 4.64 3.92
N ARG A 103 0.20 5.57 4.65
CA ARG A 103 -1.21 5.45 4.98
C ARG A 103 -2.04 5.84 3.76
N LYS A 104 -2.66 4.84 3.12
CA LYS A 104 -3.55 5.02 1.96
C LYS A 104 -4.93 5.53 2.40
N CYS A 105 -5.01 6.79 2.85
CA CYS A 105 -6.29 7.41 3.26
C CYS A 105 -6.42 8.88 2.84
N HIS A 106 -7.67 9.33 2.63
CA HIS A 106 -8.00 10.72 2.30
C HIS A 106 -8.48 11.52 3.52
N GLY A 107 -7.91 12.72 3.70
CA GLY A 107 -8.26 13.69 4.75
C GLY A 107 -7.04 14.47 5.26
N PRO A 108 -7.19 15.43 6.19
CA PRO A 108 -6.09 16.21 6.78
C PRO A 108 -5.02 15.37 7.51
N HIS A 109 -5.31 14.07 7.74
CA HIS A 109 -4.39 13.08 8.33
C HIS A 109 -3.84 12.06 7.31
N GLY A 110 -4.12 12.20 6.01
CA GLY A 110 -3.59 11.38 4.90
C GLY A 110 -2.11 11.62 4.57
N ASN A 111 -1.36 12.18 5.51
CA ASN A 111 0.05 12.55 5.37
C ASN A 111 0.95 11.72 6.28
N LEU A 112 0.49 10.57 6.77
CA LEU A 112 1.29 9.72 7.66
C LEU A 112 1.90 8.56 6.90
N PHE A 113 3.14 8.25 7.25
CA PHE A 113 3.79 7.02 6.85
C PHE A 113 4.65 6.51 8.01
N ALA A 114 4.89 5.20 8.02
CA ALA A 114 5.67 4.54 9.04
C ALA A 114 6.88 3.85 8.43
N THR A 115 7.97 3.79 9.19
CA THR A 115 9.20 3.10 8.83
C THR A 115 9.61 2.17 9.95
N CYS A 116 10.21 1.04 9.60
CA CYS A 116 10.79 0.13 10.58
C CYS A 116 12.18 -0.33 10.12
N ALA A 117 13.03 -0.68 11.08
CA ALA A 117 14.43 -0.94 10.81
C ALA A 117 15.03 -2.05 11.69
N PHE A 118 16.30 -2.37 11.43
CA PHE A 118 17.10 -3.26 12.26
C PHE A 118 17.36 -2.72 13.67
N ASP A 119 17.21 -1.41 13.89
CA ASP A 119 17.31 -0.75 15.20
C ASP A 119 16.16 -1.10 16.17
N ARG A 120 15.24 -1.98 15.74
CA ARG A 120 14.08 -2.50 16.51
C ARG A 120 12.98 -1.45 16.74
N LEU A 121 13.10 -0.29 16.13
CA LEU A 121 12.14 0.80 16.27
C LEU A 121 11.19 0.83 15.08
N VAL A 122 9.97 1.28 15.37
CA VAL A 122 9.05 1.77 14.34
C VAL A 122 8.92 3.28 14.55
N LYS A 123 9.07 4.06 13.49
CA LYS A 123 8.92 5.51 13.53
C LYS A 123 7.78 5.93 12.63
N VAL A 124 6.92 6.81 13.14
CA VAL A 124 5.83 7.39 12.36
C VAL A 124 6.19 8.83 12.03
N TRP A 125 5.93 9.21 10.78
CA TRP A 125 6.34 10.47 10.20
C TRP A 125 5.14 11.19 9.60
N ARG A 126 5.30 12.50 9.44
CA ARG A 126 4.41 13.30 8.61
C ARG A 126 5.12 13.65 7.31
N LYS A 127 4.45 13.47 6.19
CA LYS A 127 4.88 13.98 4.89
C LYS A 127 5.11 15.50 4.99
N PRO A 128 6.22 16.03 4.46
CA PRO A 128 6.45 17.47 4.43
C PRO A 128 5.32 18.17 3.67
N SER A 129 4.73 19.20 4.28
CA SER A 129 3.92 20.18 3.54
C SER A 129 4.81 21.36 3.17
N GLU A 130 4.39 22.20 2.22
CA GLU A 130 5.18 23.35 1.69
C GLU A 130 5.66 24.35 2.77
N ARG A 131 5.22 24.22 4.02
CA ARG A 131 5.73 25.00 5.15
C ARG A 131 6.73 24.17 5.94
N GLY A 132 7.95 24.72 6.08
CA GLY A 132 9.12 24.13 6.72
C GLY A 132 8.93 23.65 8.16
N TYR A 133 8.14 22.60 8.32
CA TYR A 133 8.05 21.82 9.55
C TYR A 133 9.40 21.15 9.79
N PRO A 134 9.91 21.16 11.03
CA PRO A 134 11.14 20.44 11.34
C PRO A 134 10.95 18.95 11.04
N TRP A 135 11.93 18.37 10.36
CA TRP A 135 11.94 16.95 10.04
C TRP A 135 12.29 16.15 11.31
N SER A 136 11.27 15.62 11.96
CA SER A 136 11.40 14.72 13.12
C SER A 136 10.30 13.67 13.09
N PRO A 137 10.53 12.47 13.64
CA PRO A 137 9.46 11.50 13.79
C PRO A 137 8.36 12.10 14.67
N LEU A 138 7.10 11.91 14.29
CA LEU A 138 5.95 12.28 15.12
C LEU A 138 5.91 11.41 16.38
N THR A 139 6.13 10.12 16.19
CA THR A 139 6.02 9.10 17.22
C THR A 139 7.12 8.06 17.02
N VAL A 140 7.80 7.68 18.10
CA VAL A 140 8.76 6.58 18.11
C VAL A 140 8.16 5.44 18.93
N LEU A 141 7.89 4.33 18.26
CA LEU A 141 7.27 3.15 18.83
C LEU A 141 8.38 2.15 19.15
N ALA A 142 8.74 2.09 20.44
CA ALA A 142 9.77 1.21 20.96
C ALA A 142 9.15 0.04 21.73
N GLY A 143 9.75 -1.14 21.59
CA GLY A 143 9.39 -2.29 22.43
C GLY A 143 9.67 -3.66 21.81
N HIS A 144 9.82 -3.74 20.49
CA HIS A 144 10.30 -4.97 19.85
C HIS A 144 11.70 -5.34 20.34
N GLN A 145 11.93 -6.65 20.50
CA GLN A 145 13.20 -7.18 21.02
C GLN A 145 14.20 -7.49 19.91
N HIS A 146 13.73 -7.54 18.66
CA HIS A 146 14.53 -7.81 17.48
C HIS A 146 14.13 -6.89 16.31
N ALA A 147 14.84 -7.02 15.19
CA ALA A 147 14.57 -6.28 13.97
C ALA A 147 13.12 -6.43 13.51
N VAL A 148 12.51 -5.30 13.17
CA VAL A 148 11.16 -5.26 12.63
C VAL A 148 11.24 -5.39 11.12
N TRP A 149 10.42 -6.26 10.53
CA TRP A 149 10.53 -6.63 9.11
C TRP A 149 9.35 -6.19 8.26
N SER A 150 8.15 -6.12 8.84
CA SER A 150 6.93 -5.77 8.10
C SER A 150 6.10 -4.76 8.87
N LEU A 151 5.47 -3.83 8.14
CA LEU A 151 4.52 -2.85 8.65
C LEU A 151 3.24 -2.92 7.83
N ALA A 152 2.10 -2.71 8.48
CA ALA A 152 0.85 -2.48 7.77
C ALA A 152 -0.10 -1.61 8.59
N TRP A 153 -0.73 -0.67 7.90
CA TRP A 153 -1.75 0.19 8.48
C TRP A 153 -3.06 -0.57 8.65
N SER A 154 -3.72 -0.38 9.78
CA SER A 154 -5.10 -0.84 9.95
C SER A 154 -6.04 0.00 9.08
N PRO A 155 -7.14 -0.57 8.56
CA PRO A 155 -8.25 0.22 8.05
C PRO A 155 -8.95 1.03 9.16
N HIS A 156 -8.76 0.68 10.44
CA HIS A 156 -9.18 1.52 11.56
C HIS A 156 -8.28 2.76 11.67
N PRO A 157 -8.84 3.90 12.08
CA PRO A 157 -8.05 5.11 12.25
C PRO A 157 -6.99 4.90 13.34
N ASN A 158 -5.78 5.41 13.08
CA ASN A 158 -4.69 5.54 14.05
C ASN A 158 -4.07 4.24 14.58
N GLU A 159 -4.38 3.10 13.98
CA GLU A 159 -3.78 1.82 14.37
C GLU A 159 -2.76 1.36 13.32
N LEU A 160 -1.54 1.06 13.78
CA LEU A 160 -0.45 0.53 12.98
C LEU A 160 -0.02 -0.82 13.56
N PHE A 161 0.28 -1.79 12.71
CA PHE A 161 0.86 -3.05 13.14
C PHE A 161 2.28 -3.21 12.64
N SER A 162 3.10 -3.88 13.44
CA SER A 162 4.45 -4.27 13.09
C SER A 162 4.71 -5.74 13.39
N ALA A 163 5.37 -6.44 12.47
CA ALA A 163 5.81 -7.82 12.65
C ALA A 163 7.34 -7.89 12.71
N SER A 164 7.87 -8.71 13.61
CA SER A 164 9.29 -8.70 13.99
C SER A 164 9.89 -10.11 14.07
N PHE A 165 11.22 -10.16 14.01
CA PHE A 165 12.01 -11.36 14.23
C PHE A 165 11.96 -11.83 15.69
N ASP A 166 11.37 -11.07 16.61
CA ASP A 166 11.07 -11.52 17.98
C ASP A 166 9.83 -12.42 18.08
N SER A 167 9.27 -12.87 16.95
CA SER A 167 8.06 -13.70 16.85
C SER A 167 6.78 -13.05 17.37
N THR A 168 6.76 -11.72 17.49
CA THR A 168 5.57 -10.97 17.89
C THR A 168 5.06 -10.06 16.77
N VAL A 169 3.74 -9.90 16.74
CA VAL A 169 3.08 -8.80 16.04
C VAL A 169 2.59 -7.81 17.09
N ARG A 170 2.91 -6.54 16.91
CA ARG A 170 2.48 -5.49 17.83
C ARG A 170 1.49 -4.55 17.16
N ALA A 171 0.41 -4.25 17.86
CA ALA A 171 -0.54 -3.20 17.49
C ALA A 171 -0.18 -1.92 18.24
N TRP A 172 -0.17 -0.79 17.54
CA TRP A 172 0.23 0.50 18.08
C TRP A 172 -0.85 1.52 17.83
N ASP A 173 -1.10 2.36 18.83
CA ASP A 173 -1.80 3.63 18.64
C ASP A 173 -0.79 4.68 18.19
N VAL A 174 -1.01 5.24 17.02
CA VAL A 174 -0.12 6.20 16.37
C VAL A 174 -0.18 7.58 17.03
N GLU A 175 -1.31 7.96 17.64
CA GLU A 175 -1.45 9.26 18.30
C GLU A 175 -0.78 9.26 19.67
N THR A 176 -1.00 8.22 20.46
CA THR A 176 -0.45 8.13 21.82
C THR A 176 0.93 7.48 21.86
N GLY A 177 1.31 6.76 20.81
CA GLY A 177 2.53 5.95 20.76
C GLY A 177 2.47 4.70 21.64
N GLN A 178 1.30 4.38 22.20
CA GLN A 178 1.15 3.24 23.09
C GLN A 178 1.09 1.92 22.31
N ASN A 179 1.70 0.90 22.91
CA ASN A 179 1.50 -0.46 22.46
C ASN A 179 0.12 -0.93 22.95
N LEU A 180 -0.80 -1.13 22.01
CA LEU A 180 -2.17 -1.56 22.32
C LEU A 180 -2.22 -3.05 22.63
N ARG A 181 -1.50 -3.85 21.85
CA ARG A 181 -1.52 -5.32 21.92
C ARG A 181 -0.21 -5.94 21.46
N ILE A 182 0.09 -7.11 22.01
CA ILE A 182 1.20 -7.98 21.60
C ILE A 182 0.60 -9.35 21.26
N LEU A 183 0.67 -9.72 19.99
CA LEU A 183 0.25 -11.02 19.49
C LEU A 183 1.47 -11.92 19.40
N GLU A 184 1.56 -12.90 20.29
CA GLU A 184 2.68 -13.84 20.32
C GLU A 184 2.44 -14.99 19.34
N ALA A 185 3.11 -14.94 18.20
CA ALA A 185 2.93 -15.94 17.17
C ALA A 185 3.40 -17.32 17.60
N ASN A 186 4.31 -17.43 18.59
CA ASN A 186 4.97 -18.69 18.95
C ASN A 186 5.41 -19.46 17.69
N ALA A 187 5.94 -18.70 16.76
CA ALA A 187 6.42 -19.11 15.44
C ALA A 187 7.90 -18.73 15.34
N ASP A 188 8.57 -19.14 14.27
CA ASP A 188 9.88 -18.55 13.97
C ASP A 188 9.73 -17.07 13.58
N ARG A 189 10.83 -16.45 13.15
CA ARG A 189 10.87 -15.05 12.67
C ARG A 189 9.72 -14.76 11.70
N LEU A 190 8.94 -13.72 12.00
CA LEU A 190 7.89 -13.23 11.11
C LEU A 190 8.50 -12.35 10.03
N LEU A 191 8.14 -12.61 8.77
CA LEU A 191 8.70 -11.92 7.61
C LEU A 191 7.67 -11.00 6.96
N SER A 192 6.44 -11.45 6.78
CA SER A 192 5.42 -10.73 6.02
C SER A 192 4.10 -10.63 6.77
N MET A 193 3.35 -9.57 6.50
CA MET A 193 2.05 -9.35 7.11
C MET A 193 1.10 -8.64 6.15
N THR A 194 -0.17 -9.01 6.19
CA THR A 194 -1.25 -8.27 5.53
C THR A 194 -2.45 -8.13 6.45
N ILE A 195 -3.15 -7.01 6.34
CA ILE A 195 -4.17 -6.58 7.30
C ILE A 195 -5.46 -6.24 6.61
N GLU A 196 -6.51 -6.88 7.10
CA GLU A 196 -7.88 -6.69 6.66
C GLU A 196 -8.72 -6.06 7.77
N PRO A 197 -9.97 -5.64 7.50
CA PRO A 197 -10.82 -5.02 8.52
C PRO A 197 -11.03 -5.89 9.77
N ARG A 198 -11.11 -7.21 9.62
CA ARG A 198 -11.39 -8.13 10.73
C ARG A 198 -10.25 -9.08 11.06
N THR A 199 -9.32 -9.29 10.14
CA THR A 199 -8.29 -10.31 10.26
C THR A 199 -6.90 -9.75 9.98
N ILE A 200 -5.90 -10.40 10.57
CA ILE A 200 -4.49 -10.15 10.30
C ILE A 200 -3.90 -11.48 9.86
N TRP A 201 -3.11 -11.45 8.80
CA TRP A 201 -2.39 -12.61 8.29
C TRP A 201 -0.91 -12.36 8.41
N THR A 202 -0.17 -13.35 8.93
CA THR A 202 1.28 -13.27 9.06
C THR A 202 1.95 -14.53 8.56
N GLY A 203 3.12 -14.35 7.94
CA GLY A 203 3.94 -15.43 7.39
C GLY A 203 5.27 -15.54 8.13
N SER A 204 5.67 -16.77 8.44
CA SER A 204 6.92 -17.06 9.13
C SER A 204 8.01 -17.61 8.20
N LEU A 205 9.25 -17.51 8.68
CA LEU A 205 10.43 -18.10 8.04
C LEU A 205 10.34 -19.63 7.89
N LYS A 206 9.48 -20.31 8.65
CA LYS A 206 9.29 -21.77 8.64
C LYS A 206 8.06 -22.25 7.87
N GLY A 207 7.41 -21.38 7.11
CA GLY A 207 6.25 -21.78 6.32
C GLY A 207 4.94 -21.78 7.10
N GLU A 208 4.89 -21.16 8.28
CA GLU A 208 3.63 -21.05 9.04
C GLU A 208 2.87 -19.80 8.62
N LEU A 209 1.66 -20.01 8.08
CA LEU A 209 0.68 -18.96 7.84
C LEU A 209 -0.25 -18.90 9.05
N LEU A 210 -0.31 -17.73 9.69
CA LEU A 210 -1.13 -17.50 10.88
C LEU A 210 -2.23 -16.51 10.55
N GLN A 211 -3.45 -16.83 10.98
CA GLN A 211 -4.60 -15.97 10.92
C GLN A 211 -4.97 -15.52 12.33
N TRP A 212 -5.15 -14.22 12.52
CA TRP A 212 -5.59 -13.61 13.77
C TRP A 212 -6.91 -12.90 13.56
N ALA A 213 -7.81 -13.00 14.54
CA ALA A 213 -9.01 -12.17 14.58
C ALA A 213 -8.72 -10.88 15.34
N LYS A 214 -9.05 -9.71 14.76
CA LYS A 214 -8.83 -8.41 15.43
C LYS A 214 -9.72 -8.19 16.63
N GLU A 215 -10.90 -8.78 16.64
CA GLU A 215 -11.89 -8.61 17.72
C GLU A 215 -11.64 -9.59 18.89
N ALA A 216 -10.92 -10.68 18.66
CA ALA A 216 -10.60 -11.65 19.71
C ALA A 216 -9.27 -11.30 20.40
N PRO A 217 -9.16 -11.49 21.72
CA PRO A 217 -7.92 -11.25 22.45
C PRO A 217 -6.86 -12.31 22.11
N ASP A 218 -5.71 -11.85 21.60
CA ASP A 218 -4.38 -12.48 21.53
C ASP A 218 -4.28 -13.95 21.08
N ALA A 219 -5.32 -14.51 20.49
CA ALA A 219 -5.39 -15.90 20.05
C ALA A 219 -5.25 -16.02 18.53
N ILE A 220 -4.43 -16.98 18.12
CA ILE A 220 -4.33 -17.41 16.72
C ILE A 220 -5.63 -18.13 16.39
N ALA A 221 -6.38 -17.58 15.43
CA ALA A 221 -7.63 -18.17 14.97
C ALA A 221 -7.38 -19.44 14.16
N GLN A 222 -6.38 -19.41 13.28
CA GLN A 222 -5.96 -20.55 12.46
C GLN A 222 -4.45 -20.53 12.26
N ARG A 223 -3.84 -21.72 12.24
CA ARG A 223 -2.42 -21.95 11.93
C ARG A 223 -2.33 -22.99 10.85
N VAL A 224 -1.69 -22.63 9.73
CA VAL A 224 -1.55 -23.48 8.55
C VAL A 224 -0.06 -23.65 8.27
N SER A 225 0.37 -24.89 8.04
CA SER A 225 1.71 -25.18 7.53
C SER A 225 1.63 -25.22 6.00
N CYS A 226 2.21 -24.21 5.36
CA CYS A 226 2.26 -24.10 3.91
C CYS A 226 3.25 -25.12 3.31
N GLN A 227 3.15 -25.35 2.00
CA GLN A 227 4.09 -26.25 1.31
C GLN A 227 5.47 -25.60 1.17
N THR A 228 5.50 -24.26 1.05
CA THR A 228 6.72 -23.47 1.03
C THR A 228 7.36 -23.46 2.41
N PRO A 229 8.67 -23.74 2.51
CA PRO A 229 9.37 -23.76 3.79
C PRO A 229 9.57 -22.37 4.40
N CYS A 230 9.33 -21.30 3.62
CA CYS A 230 9.48 -19.91 4.04
C CYS A 230 8.40 -19.07 3.36
N ILE A 231 7.72 -18.22 4.12
CA ILE A 231 6.77 -17.24 3.60
C ILE A 231 7.44 -15.88 3.65
N SER A 232 7.90 -15.41 2.49
CA SER A 232 8.62 -14.13 2.35
C SER A 232 7.68 -12.96 2.03
N ALA A 233 6.51 -13.24 1.46
CA ALA A 233 5.56 -12.23 1.01
C ALA A 233 4.13 -12.70 1.16
N LEU A 234 3.22 -11.76 1.44
CA LEU A 234 1.80 -12.02 1.61
C LEU A 234 0.96 -10.92 0.98
N ALA A 235 -0.04 -11.32 0.21
CA ALA A 235 -1.12 -10.44 -0.25
C ALA A 235 -2.47 -11.12 -0.06
N LYS A 236 -3.54 -10.33 0.03
CA LYS A 236 -4.90 -10.83 0.21
C LYS A 236 -5.85 -10.04 -0.66
N ALA A 237 -6.71 -10.73 -1.41
CA ALA A 237 -7.81 -10.12 -2.15
C ALA A 237 -9.04 -11.02 -2.13
N GLY A 238 -10.18 -10.45 -1.74
CA GLY A 238 -11.41 -11.21 -1.57
C GLY A 238 -11.19 -12.37 -0.59
N PRO A 239 -11.55 -13.62 -0.96
CA PRO A 239 -11.32 -14.81 -0.14
C PRO A 239 -9.91 -15.38 -0.27
N PHE A 240 -9.10 -14.90 -1.23
CA PHE A 240 -7.82 -15.51 -1.55
C PHE A 240 -6.66 -14.85 -0.80
N VAL A 241 -5.77 -15.69 -0.27
CA VAL A 241 -4.50 -15.31 0.33
C VAL A 241 -3.38 -15.85 -0.57
N TYR A 242 -2.55 -14.94 -1.07
CA TYR A 242 -1.40 -15.25 -1.91
C TYR A 242 -0.16 -15.31 -1.04
N VAL A 243 0.45 -16.49 -0.99
CA VAL A 243 1.60 -16.80 -0.14
C VAL A 243 2.83 -16.93 -1.02
N GLY A 244 3.69 -15.93 -0.99
CA GLY A 244 4.96 -15.93 -1.71
C GLY A 244 5.99 -16.78 -1.00
N GLY A 245 6.49 -17.81 -1.69
CA GLY A 245 7.46 -18.75 -1.17
C GLY A 245 8.84 -18.68 -1.82
N VAL A 246 9.59 -19.78 -1.73
CA VAL A 246 10.96 -19.87 -2.28
C VAL A 246 11.00 -19.90 -3.81
N ARG A 247 9.97 -20.41 -4.49
CA ARG A 247 9.91 -20.43 -5.97
C ARG A 247 8.50 -20.27 -6.53
N ASN A 248 7.51 -20.60 -5.71
CA ASN A 248 6.11 -20.63 -6.11
C ASN A 248 5.30 -19.67 -5.24
N VAL A 249 4.18 -19.22 -5.78
CA VAL A 249 3.11 -18.62 -4.99
C VAL A 249 2.05 -19.67 -4.75
N GLU A 250 1.64 -19.84 -3.51
CA GLU A 250 0.48 -20.65 -3.15
C GLU A 250 -0.74 -19.75 -3.00
N ILE A 251 -1.86 -20.15 -3.60
CA ILE A 251 -3.15 -19.46 -3.47
C ILE A 251 -4.00 -20.26 -2.50
N TRP A 252 -4.37 -19.66 -1.38
CA TRP A 252 -5.19 -20.26 -0.34
C TRP A 252 -6.56 -19.59 -0.30
N ASP A 253 -7.64 -20.36 -0.11
CA ASP A 253 -8.96 -19.82 0.18
C ASP A 253 -9.13 -19.71 1.70
N GLU A 254 -9.39 -18.52 2.23
CA GLU A 254 -9.57 -18.26 3.65
C GLU A 254 -10.71 -19.08 4.27
N ARG A 255 -11.66 -19.54 3.45
CA ARG A 255 -12.78 -20.38 3.88
C ARG A 255 -12.39 -21.85 4.05
N ARG A 256 -11.30 -22.27 3.37
CA ARG A 256 -10.86 -23.67 3.26
C ARG A 256 -9.33 -23.74 3.31
N LEU A 257 -8.80 -23.66 4.52
CA LEU A 257 -7.37 -23.65 4.81
C LEU A 257 -6.78 -25.06 5.01
N LEU A 258 -7.08 -25.98 4.09
CA LEU A 258 -6.59 -27.36 4.15
C LEU A 258 -5.41 -27.60 3.20
N GLU A 259 -5.55 -27.13 1.97
CA GLU A 259 -4.55 -27.23 0.92
C GLU A 259 -4.63 -25.97 0.03
N PRO A 260 -3.55 -25.61 -0.69
CA PRO A 260 -3.61 -24.51 -1.64
C PRO A 260 -4.56 -24.87 -2.79
N VAL A 261 -5.41 -23.92 -3.16
CA VAL A 261 -6.34 -24.00 -4.31
C VAL A 261 -5.56 -24.07 -5.61
N ALA A 262 -4.46 -23.34 -5.69
CA ALA A 262 -3.57 -23.32 -6.85
C ALA A 262 -2.14 -23.00 -6.43
N VAL A 263 -1.18 -23.40 -7.25
CA VAL A 263 0.23 -23.10 -7.08
C VAL A 263 0.77 -22.51 -8.38
N LEU A 264 1.19 -21.24 -8.32
CA LEU A 264 1.81 -20.53 -9.42
C LEU A 264 3.31 -20.81 -9.41
N ALA A 265 3.78 -21.63 -10.34
CA ALA A 265 5.17 -22.03 -10.46
C ALA A 265 5.81 -21.39 -11.68
N GLY A 266 6.98 -20.75 -11.51
CA GLY A 266 7.73 -20.22 -12.65
C GLY A 266 8.82 -19.21 -12.33
N HIS A 267 9.01 -18.81 -11.06
CA HIS A 267 10.22 -18.11 -10.65
C HIS A 267 11.37 -19.10 -10.39
N ASP A 268 12.59 -18.69 -10.71
CA ASP A 268 13.79 -19.51 -10.54
C ASP A 268 14.38 -19.37 -9.13
N GLN A 269 14.02 -18.30 -8.43
CA GLN A 269 14.48 -17.97 -7.08
C GLN A 269 13.35 -17.48 -6.18
N ALA A 270 13.72 -17.15 -4.93
CA ALA A 270 12.84 -16.66 -3.87
C ALA A 270 12.00 -15.48 -4.34
N ILE A 271 10.69 -15.61 -4.13
CA ILE A 271 9.76 -14.51 -4.25
C ILE A 271 10.05 -13.57 -3.09
N MET A 272 10.17 -12.28 -3.38
CA MET A 272 10.50 -11.25 -2.40
C MET A 272 9.27 -10.42 -2.03
N ASP A 273 8.34 -10.26 -2.97
CA ASP A 273 7.09 -9.56 -2.72
C ASP A 273 5.97 -10.05 -3.64
N VAL A 274 4.73 -9.88 -3.19
CA VAL A 274 3.51 -10.20 -3.93
C VAL A 274 2.52 -9.07 -3.72
N ALA A 275 1.92 -8.57 -4.80
CA ALA A 275 0.91 -7.54 -4.73
C ALA A 275 -0.26 -7.87 -5.67
N VAL A 276 -1.45 -7.42 -5.30
CA VAL A 276 -2.65 -7.58 -6.13
C VAL A 276 -2.77 -6.33 -7.02
N LEU A 277 -2.88 -6.55 -8.34
CA LEU A 277 -3.03 -5.46 -9.30
C LEU A 277 -4.51 -5.11 -9.50
N ASP A 278 -5.34 -6.12 -9.68
CA ASP A 278 -6.79 -6.01 -9.83
C ASP A 278 -7.47 -7.34 -9.43
N GLU A 279 -8.77 -7.49 -9.69
CA GLU A 279 -9.53 -8.70 -9.33
C GLU A 279 -9.07 -9.96 -10.10
N ALA A 280 -8.45 -9.79 -11.27
CA ALA A 280 -8.04 -10.86 -12.16
C ALA A 280 -6.52 -11.08 -12.19
N HIS A 281 -5.71 -10.17 -11.67
CA HIS A 281 -4.26 -10.23 -11.80
C HIS A 281 -3.51 -9.99 -10.50
N VAL A 282 -2.51 -10.83 -10.26
CA VAL A 282 -1.53 -10.71 -9.18
C VAL A 282 -0.13 -10.55 -9.77
N ILE A 283 0.71 -9.74 -9.14
CA ILE A 283 2.11 -9.54 -9.53
C ILE A 283 3.06 -10.06 -8.45
N THR A 284 4.16 -10.66 -8.90
CA THR A 284 5.21 -11.19 -8.04
C THR A 284 6.56 -10.61 -8.41
N ALA A 285 7.37 -10.30 -7.39
CA ALA A 285 8.75 -9.88 -7.52
C ALA A 285 9.67 -10.97 -6.98
N SER A 286 10.78 -11.21 -7.65
CA SER A 286 11.70 -12.28 -7.27
C SER A 286 13.15 -11.83 -7.22
N LYS A 287 13.93 -12.60 -6.47
CA LYS A 287 15.38 -12.50 -6.39
C LYS A 287 16.05 -12.79 -7.74
N ASP A 288 15.36 -13.44 -8.67
CA ASP A 288 15.81 -13.67 -10.06
C ASP A 288 15.79 -12.42 -10.95
N ALA A 289 15.49 -11.23 -10.39
CA ALA A 289 15.41 -9.94 -11.07
C ALA A 289 14.17 -9.75 -11.98
N THR A 290 13.22 -10.69 -11.96
CA THR A 290 12.01 -10.63 -12.77
C THR A 290 10.77 -10.22 -11.98
N LEU A 291 9.83 -9.65 -12.72
CA LEU A 291 8.43 -9.50 -12.35
C LEU A 291 7.60 -10.45 -13.21
N LYS A 292 6.65 -11.13 -12.57
CA LYS A 292 5.66 -11.96 -13.27
C LYS A 292 4.26 -11.53 -12.89
N ILE A 293 3.38 -11.49 -13.89
CA ILE A 293 1.95 -11.25 -13.69
C ILE A 293 1.21 -12.54 -13.99
N TRP A 294 0.30 -12.90 -13.11
CA TRP A 294 -0.42 -14.15 -13.12
C TRP A 294 -1.91 -13.90 -13.08
N ASP A 295 -2.67 -14.90 -13.52
CA ASP A 295 -4.10 -14.98 -13.25
C ASP A 295 -4.33 -15.16 -11.74
N ALA A 296 -5.11 -14.27 -11.16
CA ALA A 296 -5.41 -14.24 -9.73
C ALA A 296 -6.24 -15.44 -9.28
N SER A 297 -7.02 -16.04 -10.18
CA SER A 297 -7.80 -17.24 -9.84
C SER A 297 -6.96 -18.51 -9.75
N GLY A 298 -5.75 -18.49 -10.30
CA GLY A 298 -4.86 -19.65 -10.38
C GLY A 298 -5.32 -20.70 -11.39
N CYS A 299 -6.30 -20.39 -12.24
CA CYS A 299 -6.72 -21.28 -13.32
C CYS A 299 -5.62 -21.45 -14.37
N GLU A 300 -4.87 -20.38 -14.62
CA GLU A 300 -3.70 -20.40 -15.50
C GLU A 300 -2.42 -20.44 -14.66
N ALA A 301 -1.73 -21.58 -14.69
CA ALA A 301 -0.49 -21.77 -13.93
C ALA A 301 0.71 -21.01 -14.51
N ALA A 302 0.67 -20.65 -15.80
CA ALA A 302 1.76 -19.94 -16.47
C ALA A 302 1.60 -18.42 -16.28
N PRO A 303 2.72 -17.67 -16.16
CA PRO A 303 2.64 -16.22 -16.05
C PRO A 303 2.18 -15.62 -17.39
N ARG A 304 1.22 -14.72 -17.34
CA ARG A 304 0.75 -13.96 -18.50
C ARG A 304 1.83 -13.02 -19.02
N PHE A 305 2.57 -12.39 -18.11
CA PHE A 305 3.70 -11.54 -18.44
C PHE A 305 4.92 -11.93 -17.62
N ASN A 306 6.09 -11.86 -18.25
CA ASN A 306 7.39 -12.12 -17.62
C ASN A 306 8.37 -11.05 -18.07
N LEU A 307 8.84 -10.22 -17.13
CA LEU A 307 9.57 -8.99 -17.42
C LEU A 307 10.81 -8.93 -16.53
N VAL A 308 11.96 -8.58 -17.11
CA VAL A 308 13.15 -8.22 -16.32
C VAL A 308 12.98 -6.78 -15.85
N ALA A 309 12.82 -6.58 -14.55
CA ALA A 309 12.52 -5.27 -14.00
C ALA A 309 13.78 -4.47 -13.65
N HIS A 310 14.76 -5.17 -13.09
CA HIS A 310 15.99 -4.64 -12.54
C HIS A 310 17.20 -5.50 -12.95
N SER A 311 18.40 -5.01 -12.67
CA SER A 311 19.63 -5.76 -12.97
C SER A 311 19.95 -6.85 -11.92
N THR A 312 19.33 -6.73 -10.74
CA THR A 312 19.48 -7.66 -9.63
C THR A 312 18.12 -7.91 -8.97
N ALA A 313 18.12 -8.65 -7.86
CA ALA A 313 16.94 -9.03 -7.11
C ALA A 313 15.95 -7.88 -6.89
N VAL A 314 14.70 -8.09 -7.33
CA VAL A 314 13.58 -7.19 -7.01
C VAL A 314 13.14 -7.47 -5.58
N ARG A 315 12.93 -6.42 -4.79
CA ARG A 315 12.72 -6.52 -3.34
C ARG A 315 11.31 -6.26 -2.90
N SER A 316 10.68 -5.23 -3.44
CA SER A 316 9.33 -4.84 -3.06
C SER A 316 8.54 -4.32 -4.24
N ILE A 317 7.22 -4.50 -4.19
CA ILE A 317 6.23 -4.00 -5.15
C ILE A 317 5.20 -3.18 -4.39
N ALA A 318 5.01 -1.94 -4.83
CA ALA A 318 3.91 -1.11 -4.37
C ALA A 318 2.94 -0.85 -5.52
N VAL A 319 1.65 -1.02 -5.24
CA VAL A 319 0.57 -0.77 -6.19
C VAL A 319 -0.34 0.32 -5.64
N CYS A 320 -0.65 1.29 -6.50
CA CYS A 320 -1.67 2.31 -6.25
C CYS A 320 -2.36 2.64 -7.58
N ASP A 321 -3.66 2.33 -7.68
CA ASP A 321 -4.43 2.43 -8.92
C ASP A 321 -3.71 1.70 -10.09
N LYS A 322 -3.36 2.44 -11.16
CA LYS A 322 -2.62 1.91 -12.33
C LYS A 322 -1.11 2.16 -12.26
N SER A 323 -0.60 2.63 -11.14
CA SER A 323 0.82 2.90 -10.92
C SER A 323 1.42 1.76 -10.11
N VAL A 324 2.54 1.24 -10.58
CA VAL A 324 3.31 0.21 -9.88
C VAL A 324 4.73 0.74 -9.70
N ALA A 325 5.26 0.62 -8.49
CA ALA A 325 6.66 0.91 -8.18
C ALA A 325 7.33 -0.37 -7.71
N THR A 326 8.56 -0.58 -8.15
CA THR A 326 9.38 -1.73 -7.75
C THR A 326 10.75 -1.27 -7.30
N SER A 327 11.26 -1.89 -6.24
CA SER A 327 12.58 -1.58 -5.68
C SER A 327 13.52 -2.77 -5.80
N SER A 328 14.83 -2.53 -5.73
CA SER A 328 15.82 -3.56 -6.02
C SER A 328 17.10 -3.42 -5.20
N ASN A 329 17.87 -4.51 -5.18
CA ASN A 329 19.22 -4.55 -4.62
C ASN A 329 20.25 -3.71 -5.39
N ASP A 330 19.96 -3.31 -6.62
CA ASP A 330 20.82 -2.44 -7.43
C ASP A 330 20.65 -0.95 -7.12
N SER A 331 20.08 -0.62 -5.96
CA SER A 331 19.82 0.75 -5.48
C SER A 331 18.75 1.51 -6.27
N SER A 332 18.15 0.88 -7.28
CA SER A 332 17.19 1.53 -8.16
C SER A 332 15.73 1.27 -7.77
N VAL A 333 14.88 2.23 -8.13
CA VAL A 333 13.43 2.13 -8.04
C VAL A 333 12.86 2.35 -9.44
N ALA A 334 12.14 1.36 -9.97
CA ALA A 334 11.53 1.43 -11.29
C ALA A 334 10.04 1.69 -11.15
N LEU A 335 9.52 2.49 -12.08
CA LEU A 335 8.12 2.90 -12.10
C LEU A 335 7.47 2.43 -13.37
N TRP A 336 6.24 1.94 -13.21
CA TRP A 336 5.53 1.25 -14.25
C TRP A 336 4.10 1.76 -14.30
N HIS A 337 3.56 1.79 -15.51
CA HIS A 337 2.13 1.92 -15.72
C HIS A 337 1.55 0.56 -16.06
N TYR A 338 0.54 0.16 -15.30
CA TYR A 338 -0.18 -1.09 -15.45
C TYR A 338 -1.47 -0.89 -16.27
N GLU A 339 -1.64 -1.70 -17.30
CA GLU A 339 -2.89 -1.84 -18.05
C GLU A 339 -3.23 -3.33 -18.21
N PRO A 340 -4.43 -3.79 -17.81
CA PRO A 340 -4.75 -5.23 -17.79
C PRO A 340 -4.57 -5.96 -19.13
N SER A 341 -4.75 -5.26 -20.25
CA SER A 341 -4.57 -5.83 -21.59
C SER A 341 -3.10 -5.95 -22.01
N ALA A 342 -2.26 -4.98 -21.61
CA ALA A 342 -0.89 -4.81 -22.11
C ALA A 342 0.19 -5.16 -21.07
N GLY A 343 -0.17 -5.39 -19.81
CA GLY A 343 0.75 -5.67 -18.71
C GLY A 343 1.39 -4.39 -18.18
N LEU A 344 2.72 -4.41 -17.99
CA LEU A 344 3.48 -3.28 -17.46
C LEU A 344 4.28 -2.56 -18.54
N THR A 345 4.22 -1.24 -18.51
CA THR A 345 5.06 -0.36 -19.32
C THR A 345 6.00 0.43 -18.40
N LYS A 346 7.31 0.29 -18.60
CA LYS A 346 8.32 0.99 -17.80
C LYS A 346 8.31 2.47 -18.16
N ARG A 347 8.30 3.32 -17.14
CA ARG A 347 8.25 4.78 -17.31
C ARG A 347 9.56 5.45 -16.98
N GLU A 348 10.06 5.22 -15.77
CA GLU A 348 11.27 5.86 -15.28
C GLU A 348 12.01 4.89 -14.34
N THR A 349 13.30 5.12 -14.15
CA THR A 349 14.11 4.44 -13.13
C THR A 349 14.86 5.50 -12.34
N LEU A 350 14.65 5.48 -11.03
CA LEU A 350 15.23 6.42 -10.09
C LEU A 350 16.38 5.76 -9.35
N GLN A 351 17.48 6.50 -9.22
CA GLN A 351 18.57 6.15 -8.31
C GLN A 351 18.37 6.92 -7.01
N ALA A 352 17.41 6.47 -6.21
CA ALA A 352 17.00 7.17 -4.99
C ALA A 352 17.97 7.00 -3.82
N HIS A 353 18.78 5.94 -3.84
CA HIS A 353 19.61 5.51 -2.71
C HIS A 353 20.97 4.99 -3.15
N THR A 354 21.87 4.85 -2.17
CA THR A 354 23.26 4.36 -2.39
C THR A 354 23.43 2.87 -2.12
N LYS A 355 22.45 2.25 -1.45
CA LYS A 355 22.39 0.83 -1.13
C LYS A 355 21.07 0.23 -1.60
N GLN A 356 20.93 -1.07 -1.35
CA GLN A 356 19.72 -1.86 -1.60
C GLN A 356 18.48 -1.17 -1.04
N VAL A 357 17.40 -1.18 -1.82
CA VAL A 357 16.11 -0.59 -1.46
C VAL A 357 15.14 -1.72 -1.11
N PRO A 358 15.10 -2.19 0.16
CA PRO A 358 14.29 -3.33 0.55
C PRO A 358 12.78 -3.09 0.46
N SER A 359 12.33 -1.83 0.53
CA SER A 359 10.90 -1.54 0.54
C SER A 359 10.56 -0.23 -0.17
N VAL A 360 9.44 -0.26 -0.87
CA VAL A 360 8.80 0.87 -1.54
C VAL A 360 7.33 0.85 -1.18
N ASP A 361 6.72 2.03 -1.05
CA ASP A 361 5.26 2.15 -1.01
C ASP A 361 4.80 3.35 -1.84
N LEU A 362 3.55 3.29 -2.28
CA LEU A 362 2.88 4.32 -3.03
C LEU A 362 1.65 4.75 -2.24
N ASP A 363 1.55 6.06 -2.00
CA ASP A 363 0.24 6.67 -1.90
C ASP A 363 -0.16 7.23 -3.27
N GLU A 364 -1.36 7.78 -3.37
CA GLU A 364 -1.93 8.25 -4.63
C GLU A 364 -1.20 9.45 -5.25
N CYS A 365 -0.28 10.07 -4.50
CA CYS A 365 0.37 11.32 -4.83
C CYS A 365 1.90 11.23 -4.75
N SER A 366 2.44 10.26 -4.04
CA SER A 366 3.85 10.18 -3.66
C SER A 366 4.39 8.76 -3.65
N LEU A 367 5.67 8.70 -3.97
CA LEU A 367 6.50 7.52 -3.86
C LEU A 367 7.35 7.63 -2.60
N TYR A 368 7.32 6.58 -1.78
CA TYR A 368 8.12 6.44 -0.57
C TYR A 368 9.09 5.29 -0.74
N THR A 369 10.37 5.53 -0.44
CA THR A 369 11.40 4.49 -0.56
C THR A 369 12.21 4.43 0.73
N ALA A 370 12.60 3.22 1.11
CA ALA A 370 13.43 2.95 2.27
C ALA A 370 14.65 2.11 1.86
N SER A 371 15.80 2.39 2.47
CA SER A 371 17.08 1.80 2.08
C SER A 371 17.88 1.25 3.26
N CYS A 372 18.72 0.28 2.95
CA CYS A 372 19.75 -0.25 3.85
C CYS A 372 20.87 0.78 4.17
N ASP A 373 20.88 1.96 3.53
CA ASP A 373 21.75 3.08 3.90
C ASP A 373 21.20 3.95 5.04
N SER A 374 20.14 3.47 5.73
CA SER A 374 19.44 4.13 6.84
C SER A 374 18.60 5.35 6.43
N THR A 375 18.52 5.66 5.13
CA THR A 375 17.76 6.79 4.61
C THR A 375 16.40 6.38 4.06
N ILE A 376 15.52 7.37 4.01
CA ILE A 376 14.27 7.31 3.25
C ILE A 376 14.23 8.44 2.24
N THR A 377 13.49 8.25 1.15
CA THR A 377 13.15 9.36 0.25
C THR A 377 11.65 9.44 -0.01
N ILE A 378 11.21 10.65 -0.32
CA ILE A 378 9.84 10.94 -0.74
C ILE A 378 9.90 11.68 -2.06
N HIS A 379 9.23 11.16 -3.08
CA HIS A 379 9.14 11.78 -4.39
C HIS A 379 7.69 12.15 -4.71
N ASN A 380 7.52 13.31 -5.33
CA ASN A 380 6.27 13.73 -5.98
C ASN A 380 6.47 13.81 -7.49
N TYR A 381 5.37 13.85 -8.24
CA TYR A 381 5.42 14.05 -9.69
C TYR A 381 4.80 15.38 -10.02
N ALA A 382 5.64 16.28 -10.51
CA ALA A 382 5.25 17.58 -11.02
C ALA A 382 5.29 17.56 -12.55
N LEU A 383 4.37 18.29 -13.17
CA LEU A 383 4.31 18.49 -14.63
C LEU A 383 5.45 19.35 -15.15
#